data_AF-A0A950IIE8-F1
#
_entry.id   AF-A0A950IIE8-F1
#
_cell.length_a   1.000
_cell.length_b   1.000
_cell.length_c   1.000
_cell.angle_alpha   90.00
_cell.angle_beta   90.00
_cell.angle_gamma   90.00
#
_symmetry.space_group_name_H-M   'P 1'
#
loop_
_entity.id
_entity.type
_entity.pdbx_description
1 polymer ?
#
loop_
_entity_poly.entity_id
_entity_poly.type
_entity_poly.pdbx_seq_one_letter_code
_entity_poly.pdbx_strand_id
1 'polypeptide(L)'
;MNMKPTVVAASLTMTLLAVFSTQACAQSEEYRRGYDQGYRDGAEAASQHDRGPRIVIEEAHYGSREGGGFCEARESIQREVGWRRHADIHVGNELCGDPAQGFHKHLEVRYRCSDSQPARAEAPEDSVLDLHCD
;
A
#
# COMPACT_ATOMS: atom_id res chain seq x y z
N MET A 1 1.43 98.31 13.71
CA MET A 1 0.52 97.78 12.68
C MET A 1 0.44 96.27 12.84
N ASN A 2 -0.78 95.76 12.97
CA ASN A 2 -1.15 94.38 13.27
C ASN A 2 -0.66 93.37 12.23
N MET A 3 -0.05 92.27 12.67
CA MET A 3 0.06 91.04 11.88
C MET A 3 -0.73 89.94 12.60
N LYS A 4 -1.73 89.39 11.92
CA LYS A 4 -2.64 88.34 12.42
C LYS A 4 -1.88 87.03 12.68
N PRO A 5 -2.31 86.19 13.65
CA PRO A 5 -1.75 84.86 13.80
C PRO A 5 -2.38 83.94 12.75
N THR A 6 -1.57 83.46 11.80
CA THR A 6 -1.99 82.36 10.94
C THR A 6 -1.77 81.05 11.70
N VAL A 7 -2.88 80.44 12.12
CA VAL A 7 -2.90 79.07 12.61
C VAL A 7 -2.47 78.15 11.47
N VAL A 8 -1.36 77.45 11.63
CA VAL A 8 -1.02 76.28 10.82
C VAL A 8 -0.94 75.08 11.78
N ALA A 9 -2.09 74.45 11.96
CA ALA A 9 -2.15 73.08 12.42
C ALA A 9 -1.83 72.20 11.20
N ALA A 10 -0.62 71.65 11.15
CA ALA A 10 -0.29 70.55 10.26
C ALA A 10 0.23 69.42 11.12
N SER A 11 -0.71 68.53 11.42
CA SER A 11 -0.63 67.27 12.14
C SER A 11 0.63 66.47 11.84
N LEU A 12 1.47 66.28 12.86
CA LEU A 12 2.60 65.38 12.86
C LEU A 12 2.14 63.99 13.31
N THR A 13 1.45 63.24 12.45
CA THR A 13 1.21 61.81 12.68
C THR A 13 2.27 61.02 11.92
N MET A 14 3.43 60.90 12.55
CA MET A 14 4.51 60.01 12.14
C MET A 14 4.00 58.57 12.21
N THR A 15 3.65 58.03 11.05
CA THR A 15 3.15 56.67 10.86
C THR A 15 4.28 55.70 11.16
N LEU A 16 4.30 55.14 12.36
CA LEU A 16 5.28 54.15 12.76
C LEU A 16 4.58 52.83 13.11
N LEU A 17 5.06 51.79 12.43
CA LEU A 17 4.96 50.38 12.79
C LEU A 17 3.63 49.69 12.46
N ALA A 18 3.32 49.58 11.16
CA ALA A 18 2.82 48.31 10.65
C ALA A 18 4.00 47.31 10.69
N VAL A 19 4.28 46.76 11.87
CA VAL A 19 5.02 45.49 11.94
C VAL A 19 4.14 44.51 11.19
N PHE A 20 4.56 44.16 9.97
CA PHE A 20 3.97 43.08 9.21
C PHE A 20 3.93 41.88 10.13
N SER A 21 2.74 41.51 10.57
CA SER A 21 2.47 40.21 11.15
C SER A 21 2.74 39.19 10.05
N THR A 22 4.01 38.80 9.86
CA THR A 22 4.40 37.57 9.18
C THR A 22 4.03 36.41 10.11
N GLN A 23 2.73 36.27 10.35
CA GLN A 23 2.13 35.17 11.06
C GLN A 23 1.76 34.11 10.03
N ALA A 24 2.73 33.75 9.20
CA ALA A 24 2.74 32.46 8.52
C ALA A 24 3.65 31.59 9.39
N CYS A 25 3.02 30.86 10.30
CA CYS A 25 3.56 29.84 11.21
C CYS A 25 5.08 29.69 11.21
N ALA A 26 5.73 30.07 12.32
CA ALA A 26 6.98 29.43 12.72
C ALA A 26 6.67 27.94 13.01
N GLN A 27 6.44 27.12 11.98
CA GLN A 27 6.60 25.68 12.11
C GLN A 27 8.06 25.48 12.46
N SER A 28 8.33 25.09 13.70
CA SER A 28 9.68 24.99 14.23
C SER A 28 10.57 24.19 13.27
N GLU A 29 11.82 24.62 13.06
CA GLU A 29 12.78 23.82 12.30
C GLU A 29 12.90 22.40 12.86
N GLU A 30 12.75 22.26 14.17
CA GLU A 30 12.68 20.97 14.87
C GLU A 30 11.48 20.12 14.44
N TYR A 31 10.29 20.71 14.27
CA TYR A 31 9.12 20.01 13.75
C TYR A 31 9.36 19.53 12.30
N ARG A 32 9.91 20.38 11.45
CA ARG A 32 10.25 20.01 10.06
C ARG A 32 11.31 18.90 10.02
N ARG A 33 12.36 19.00 10.85
CA ARG A 33 13.39 17.97 10.97
C ARG A 33 12.81 16.63 11.45
N GLY A 34 11.94 16.66 12.46
CA GLY A 34 11.27 15.47 12.97
C GLY A 34 10.37 14.82 11.92
N TYR A 35 9.61 15.62 11.17
CA TYR A 35 8.81 15.14 10.05
C TYR A 35 9.69 14.55 8.94
N ASP A 36 10.70 15.27 8.45
CA ASP A 36 11.59 14.81 7.38
C ASP A 36 12.37 13.55 7.76
N GLN A 37 12.78 13.45 9.03
CA GLN A 37 13.41 12.25 9.57
C GLN A 37 12.41 11.10 9.62
N GLY A 38 11.24 11.29 10.23
CA GLY A 38 10.21 10.24 10.31
C GLY A 38 9.75 9.75 8.93
N TYR A 39 9.67 10.63 7.94
CA TYR A 39 9.38 10.27 6.56
C TYR A 39 10.47 9.41 5.93
N ARG A 40 11.75 9.74 6.14
CA ARG A 40 12.88 8.93 5.65
C ARG A 40 12.94 7.59 6.34
N ASP A 41 12.89 7.57 7.67
CA ASP A 41 12.91 6.35 8.48
C ASP A 41 11.74 5.43 8.07
N GLY A 42 10.55 5.99 7.85
CA GLY A 42 9.38 5.26 7.37
C GLY A 42 9.52 4.72 5.94
N ALA A 43 10.07 5.51 5.01
CA ALA A 43 10.34 5.07 3.64
C ALA A 43 11.41 3.96 3.60
N GLU A 44 12.43 4.06 4.44
CA GLU A 44 13.47 3.04 4.59
C GLU A 44 12.90 1.76 5.20
N ALA A 45 12.06 1.86 6.24
CA ALA A 45 11.37 0.71 6.83
C ALA A 45 10.41 0.02 5.85
N ALA A 46 9.67 0.79 5.04
CA ALA A 46 8.81 0.24 3.98
C ALA A 46 9.63 -0.48 2.90
N SER A 47 10.76 0.10 2.50
CA SER A 47 11.64 -0.52 1.50
C SER A 47 12.21 -1.87 1.95
N GLN A 48 12.31 -2.14 3.25
CA GLN A 48 12.85 -3.41 3.78
C GLN A 48 11.90 -4.59 3.63
N HIS A 49 10.58 -4.37 3.66
CA HIS A 49 9.60 -5.43 3.47
C HIS A 49 9.48 -5.92 2.02
N ASP A 50 9.94 -5.13 1.05
CA ASP A 50 9.75 -5.38 -0.39
C ASP A 50 11.02 -5.87 -1.12
N ARG A 51 12.13 -6.15 -0.41
CA ARG A 51 13.44 -6.44 -1.05
C ARG A 51 13.63 -7.84 -1.60
N GLY A 52 12.66 -8.76 -1.45
CA GLY A 52 12.82 -10.14 -1.92
C GLY A 52 11.77 -10.53 -2.98
N PRO A 53 11.99 -11.63 -3.70
CA PRO A 53 11.08 -12.09 -4.74
C PRO A 53 9.70 -12.37 -4.13
N ARG A 54 8.66 -11.74 -4.68
CA ARG A 54 7.28 -11.90 -4.19
C ARG A 54 6.55 -12.90 -5.06
N ILE A 55 5.70 -13.71 -4.45
CA ILE A 55 4.83 -14.64 -5.17
C ILE A 55 3.74 -13.82 -5.88
N VAL A 56 3.66 -13.98 -7.20
CA VAL A 56 2.60 -13.43 -8.04
C VAL A 56 1.87 -14.59 -8.69
N ILE A 57 0.58 -14.74 -8.38
CA ILE A 57 -0.30 -15.75 -8.96
C ILE A 57 -0.74 -15.27 -10.34
N GLU A 58 -0.39 -16.03 -11.37
CA GLU A 58 -0.78 -15.74 -12.75
C GLU A 58 -2.10 -16.40 -13.09
N GLU A 59 -2.29 -17.65 -12.69
CA GLU A 59 -3.51 -18.42 -12.90
C GLU A 59 -3.73 -19.33 -11.68
N ALA A 60 -5.00 -19.56 -11.34
CA ALA A 60 -5.36 -20.59 -10.39
C ALA A 60 -6.75 -21.15 -10.69
N HIS A 61 -6.82 -22.48 -10.78
CA HIS A 61 -8.05 -23.21 -11.07
C HIS A 61 -8.30 -24.28 -10.02
N TYR A 62 -9.47 -24.22 -9.40
CA TYR A 62 -9.91 -25.23 -8.44
C TYR A 62 -11.13 -25.96 -8.98
N GLY A 63 -11.11 -27.29 -8.98
CA GLY A 63 -12.22 -28.08 -9.48
C GLY A 63 -11.86 -29.51 -9.85
N SER A 64 -12.75 -30.16 -10.60
CA SER A 64 -12.61 -31.55 -11.01
C SER A 64 -12.97 -31.73 -12.48
N ARG A 65 -12.10 -32.42 -13.22
CA ARG A 65 -12.39 -32.80 -14.62
C ARG A 65 -13.54 -33.79 -14.68
N GLU A 66 -13.62 -34.72 -13.72
CA GLU A 66 -14.67 -35.73 -13.64
C GLU A 66 -16.04 -35.11 -13.36
N GLY A 67 -16.08 -34.14 -12.43
CA GLY A 67 -17.30 -33.39 -12.13
C GLY A 67 -17.66 -32.30 -13.15
N GLY A 68 -16.78 -32.02 -14.12
CA GLY A 68 -17.00 -31.02 -15.17
C GLY A 68 -17.03 -29.57 -14.69
N GLY A 69 -16.54 -29.30 -13.48
CA GLY A 69 -16.69 -28.01 -12.81
C GLY A 69 -15.38 -27.44 -12.30
N PHE A 70 -15.13 -26.16 -12.60
CA PHE A 70 -13.96 -25.40 -12.18
C PHE A 70 -14.34 -23.96 -11.84
N CYS A 71 -13.59 -23.36 -10.91
CA CYS A 71 -13.61 -21.93 -10.66
C CYS A 71 -12.24 -21.31 -10.96
N GLU A 72 -12.22 -19.99 -11.11
CA GLU A 72 -10.99 -19.20 -11.03
C GLU A 72 -10.77 -18.79 -9.56
N ALA A 73 -9.59 -19.09 -9.02
CA ALA A 73 -9.23 -18.85 -7.61
C ALA A 73 -8.01 -17.90 -7.48
N ARG A 74 -7.64 -17.18 -8.55
CA ARG A 74 -6.40 -16.39 -8.58
C ARG A 74 -6.49 -15.24 -7.59
N GLU A 75 -7.61 -14.52 -7.58
CA GLU A 75 -7.81 -13.36 -6.71
C GLU A 75 -7.88 -13.73 -5.23
N SER A 76 -8.51 -14.86 -4.89
CA SER A 76 -8.56 -15.34 -3.52
C SER A 76 -7.17 -15.75 -3.04
N ILE A 77 -6.45 -16.54 -3.83
CA ILE A 77 -5.10 -16.98 -3.49
C ILE A 77 -4.12 -15.80 -3.45
N GLN A 78 -4.16 -14.88 -4.42
CA GLN A 78 -3.25 -13.73 -4.40
C GLN A 78 -3.47 -12.84 -3.17
N ARG A 79 -4.73 -12.70 -2.71
CA ARG A 79 -5.04 -11.96 -1.48
C ARG A 79 -4.54 -12.68 -0.25
N GLU A 80 -4.67 -14.00 -0.22
CA GLU A 80 -4.14 -14.83 0.86
C GLU A 80 -2.61 -14.74 0.91
N VAL A 81 -1.93 -14.98 -0.20
CA VAL A 81 -0.46 -14.89 -0.31
C VAL A 81 0.04 -13.48 0.01
N GLY A 82 -0.61 -12.44 -0.53
CA GLY A 82 -0.20 -11.05 -0.37
C GLY A 82 1.14 -10.77 -1.05
N TRP A 83 2.08 -10.17 -0.30
CA TRP A 83 3.42 -9.80 -0.77
C TRP A 83 4.51 -10.73 -0.21
N ARG A 84 4.13 -11.95 0.16
CA ARG A 84 5.03 -12.92 0.80
C ARG A 84 5.87 -13.66 -0.23
N ARG A 85 6.98 -14.22 0.24
CA ARG A 85 7.90 -15.08 -0.51
C ARG A 85 7.66 -16.57 -0.26
N HIS A 86 6.86 -16.86 0.76
CA HIS A 86 6.41 -18.18 1.17
C HIS A 86 4.96 -18.08 1.63
N ALA A 87 4.13 -19.04 1.23
CA ALA A 87 2.75 -19.13 1.65
C ALA A 87 2.28 -20.59 1.67
N ASP A 88 1.57 -20.93 2.74
CA ASP A 88 0.82 -22.18 2.87
C ASP A 88 -0.65 -21.86 2.55
N ILE A 89 -1.19 -22.48 1.50
CA ILE A 89 -2.57 -22.27 1.06
C ILE A 89 -3.39 -23.49 1.44
N HIS A 90 -4.48 -23.28 2.17
CA HIS A 90 -5.46 -24.33 2.40
C HIS A 90 -6.30 -24.56 1.15
N VAL A 91 -6.29 -25.78 0.64
CA VAL A 91 -7.00 -26.13 -0.58
C VAL A 91 -8.41 -26.60 -0.24
N GLY A 92 -9.40 -25.74 -0.46
CA GLY A 92 -10.78 -26.06 -0.14
C GLY A 92 -11.81 -25.12 -0.78
N ASN A 93 -13.07 -25.35 -0.44
CA ASN A 93 -14.21 -24.62 -0.99
C ASN A 93 -14.26 -23.13 -0.57
N GLU A 94 -13.46 -22.73 0.40
CA GLU A 94 -13.20 -21.35 0.80
C GLU A 94 -12.52 -20.52 -0.30
N LEU A 95 -11.82 -21.17 -1.24
CA LEU A 95 -11.14 -20.48 -2.33
C LEU A 95 -12.11 -19.75 -3.26
N CYS A 96 -13.26 -20.36 -3.57
CA CYS A 96 -14.19 -19.86 -4.58
C CYS A 96 -15.59 -20.51 -4.58
N GLY A 97 -15.95 -21.29 -3.54
CA GLY A 97 -17.13 -22.15 -3.50
C GLY A 97 -16.83 -23.61 -3.88
N ASP A 98 -17.88 -24.42 -4.05
CA ASP A 98 -17.78 -25.82 -4.50
C ASP A 98 -18.13 -25.94 -5.99
N PRO A 99 -17.13 -25.97 -6.89
CA PRO A 99 -17.36 -25.99 -8.34
C PRO A 99 -17.78 -27.37 -8.86
N ALA A 100 -17.55 -28.45 -8.12
CA ALA A 100 -17.77 -29.82 -8.58
C ALA A 100 -18.24 -30.71 -7.41
N GLN A 101 -19.49 -30.49 -7.00
CA GLN A 101 -20.07 -31.14 -5.84
C GLN A 101 -20.04 -32.68 -5.95
N GLY A 102 -19.52 -33.33 -4.91
CA GLY A 102 -19.42 -34.79 -4.83
C GLY A 102 -18.22 -35.40 -5.57
N PHE A 103 -17.34 -34.59 -6.15
CA PHE A 103 -16.11 -35.04 -6.80
C PHE A 103 -14.88 -34.53 -6.05
N HIS A 104 -13.80 -35.32 -6.09
CA HIS A 104 -12.50 -34.89 -5.59
C HIS A 104 -11.96 -33.77 -6.48
N LYS A 105 -11.70 -32.61 -5.87
CA LYS A 105 -11.19 -31.42 -6.55
C LYS A 105 -9.68 -31.28 -6.33
N HIS A 106 -9.04 -30.58 -7.25
CA HIS A 106 -7.63 -30.21 -7.17
C HIS A 106 -7.50 -28.72 -7.47
N LEU A 107 -6.52 -28.10 -6.83
CA LEU A 107 -6.08 -26.76 -7.16
C LEU A 107 -4.84 -26.88 -8.06
N GLU A 108 -4.86 -26.23 -9.22
CA GLU A 108 -3.70 -25.98 -10.07
C GLU A 108 -3.37 -24.49 -10.01
N VAL A 109 -2.12 -24.14 -9.68
CA VAL A 109 -1.64 -22.77 -9.56
C VAL A 109 -0.45 -22.57 -10.49
N ARG A 110 -0.50 -21.50 -11.30
CA ARG A 110 0.65 -20.97 -12.01
C ARG A 110 1.08 -19.67 -11.33
N TYR A 111 2.31 -19.63 -10.83
CA TYR A 111 2.84 -18.49 -10.09
C TYR A 111 4.26 -18.16 -10.53
N ARG A 112 4.72 -16.94 -10.25
CA ARG A 112 6.11 -16.55 -10.45
C ARG A 112 6.65 -15.75 -9.28
N CYS A 113 7.97 -15.75 -9.16
CA CYS A 113 8.72 -15.03 -8.16
C CYS A 113 9.22 -13.72 -8.76
N SER A 114 8.46 -12.64 -8.58
CA SER A 114 8.68 -11.35 -9.23
C SER A 114 8.87 -11.48 -10.76
N ASP A 115 10.10 -11.28 -11.26
CA ASP A 115 10.43 -11.32 -12.69
C ASP A 115 11.00 -12.68 -13.14
N SER A 116 10.83 -13.73 -12.34
CA SER A 116 11.24 -15.10 -12.69
C SER A 116 10.34 -15.72 -13.76
N GLN A 117 10.80 -16.86 -14.29
CA GLN A 117 9.93 -17.75 -15.04
C GLN A 117 8.81 -18.29 -14.15
N PRO A 118 7.61 -18.54 -14.72
CA PRO A 118 6.50 -19.10 -13.96
C PRO A 118 6.72 -20.58 -13.65
N ALA A 119 6.40 -20.94 -12.41
CA ALA A 119 6.31 -22.31 -11.92
C ALA A 119 4.84 -22.76 -11.84
N ARG A 120 4.65 -24.07 -11.71
CA ARG A 120 3.34 -24.68 -11.46
C ARG A 120 3.39 -25.48 -10.18
N ALA A 121 2.31 -25.41 -9.42
CA ALA A 121 2.11 -26.22 -8.24
C ALA A 121 0.67 -26.70 -8.21
N GLU A 122 0.45 -27.89 -7.64
CA GLU A 122 -0.87 -28.49 -7.55
C GLU A 122 -1.04 -29.24 -6.24
N ALA A 123 -2.28 -29.31 -5.75
CA ALA A 123 -2.63 -30.01 -4.53
C ALA A 123 -4.11 -30.44 -4.53
N PRO A 124 -4.45 -31.59 -3.92
CA PRO A 124 -5.84 -32.01 -3.77
C PRO A 124 -6.61 -31.17 -2.74
N GLU A 125 -7.94 -31.18 -2.82
CA GLU A 125 -8.83 -30.70 -1.76
C GLU A 125 -8.46 -31.30 -0.40
N ASP A 126 -8.68 -30.54 0.67
CA ASP A 126 -8.34 -30.86 2.06
C ASP A 126 -6.84 -31.00 2.36
N SER A 127 -5.98 -30.40 1.53
CA SER A 127 -4.53 -30.37 1.75
C SER A 127 -3.96 -28.96 1.82
N VAL A 128 -2.64 -28.85 2.02
CA VAL A 128 -1.91 -27.58 2.05
C VAL A 128 -0.99 -27.53 0.84
N LEU A 129 -1.11 -26.47 0.04
CA LEU A 129 -0.19 -26.16 -1.06
C LEU A 129 0.87 -25.17 -0.56
N ASP A 130 2.13 -25.62 -0.54
CA ASP A 130 3.29 -24.78 -0.26
C ASP A 130 3.73 -24.07 -1.54
N LEU A 131 3.78 -22.73 -1.49
CA LEU A 131 4.41 -21.90 -2.53
C LEU A 131 5.61 -21.19 -1.92
N HIS A 132 6.78 -21.30 -2.55
CA HIS A 132 7.98 -20.58 -2.15
C HIS A 132 8.73 -20.00 -3.35
N CYS A 133 9.46 -18.92 -3.08
CA CYS A 133 10.51 -18.37 -3.93
C CYS A 133 11.87 -18.69 -3.32
N ASP A 134 12.75 -19.29 -4.13
CA ASP A 134 14.16 -19.54 -3.79
C ASP A 134 14.98 -18.24 -3.65
#